data_AF-A0A2S6IKV0-F1
#
_entry.id   AF-A0A2S6IKV0-F1
#
_cell.length_a   1.000
_cell.length_b   1.000
_cell.length_c   1.000
_cell.angle_alpha   90.00
_cell.angle_beta   90.00
_cell.angle_gamma   90.00
#
_symmetry.space_group_name_H-M   'P 1'
#
loop_
_entity.id
_entity.type
_entity.pdbx_description
1 polymer ?
#
loop_
_entity_poly.entity_id
_entity_poly.type
_entity_poly.pdbx_seq_one_letter_code
_entity_poly.pdbx_strand_id
1 'polypeptide(L)'
;MRTVRDTPTKHIRQMRNNKKNDFVSMSDLLSDFKSQSKLQKGFEKVDVEGAWNTIMGPGVTNYTTQLKFTAGTLFVNLSSSVLRQELMYGRTMIIKNLNEHLGKDMIEKIVLR
;
A
#
# COMPACT_ATOMS: atom_id res chain seq x y z
N MET A 1 43.07 58.86 44.63
CA MET A 1 42.65 59.20 43.25
C MET A 1 42.61 57.93 42.42
N ARG A 2 41.49 57.75 41.69
CA ARG A 2 41.26 56.85 40.54
C ARG A 2 41.23 55.33 40.78
N THR A 3 39.99 54.88 40.93
CA THR A 3 39.44 53.60 40.48
C THR A 3 39.89 53.27 39.05
N VAL A 4 40.43 52.07 38.84
CA VAL A 4 40.53 51.47 37.50
C VAL A 4 39.58 50.28 37.49
N ARG A 5 38.39 50.52 36.96
CA ARG A 5 37.44 49.49 36.52
C ARG A 5 37.85 49.13 35.11
N ASP A 6 38.27 47.90 34.88
CA ASP A 6 38.28 47.31 33.55
C ASP A 6 37.94 45.83 33.68
N THR A 7 36.64 45.52 33.56
CA THR A 7 36.19 44.19 33.15
C THR A 7 35.67 44.33 31.72
N PRO A 8 36.26 43.65 30.72
CA PRO A 8 35.72 43.70 29.38
C PRO A 8 34.45 42.83 29.33
N THR A 9 33.30 43.50 29.33
CA THR A 9 32.00 42.92 29.02
C THR A 9 32.03 42.40 27.58
N LYS A 10 32.20 41.09 27.39
CA LYS A 10 31.97 40.46 26.08
C LYS A 10 30.48 40.51 25.78
N HIS A 11 30.10 41.40 24.87
CA HIS A 11 28.77 41.46 24.27
C HIS A 11 28.39 40.09 23.68
N ILE A 12 27.40 39.46 24.30
CA ILE A 12 26.66 38.35 23.71
C ILE A 12 25.84 38.92 22.56
N ARG A 13 26.11 38.53 21.32
CA ARG A 13 25.14 38.72 20.24
C ARG A 13 25.23 37.65 19.15
N GLN A 14 24.05 37.11 18.88
CA GLN A 14 23.62 36.38 17.69
C GLN A 14 23.98 34.88 17.64
N MET A 15 23.24 34.07 18.41
CA MET A 15 22.80 32.78 17.88
C MET A 15 21.59 33.04 16.97
N ARG A 16 21.78 32.96 15.65
CA ARG A 16 20.66 32.92 14.70
C ARG A 16 19.94 31.58 14.90
N ASN A 17 18.97 31.54 15.80
CA ASN A 17 18.02 30.44 15.89
C ASN A 17 17.10 30.48 14.67
N ASN A 18 17.56 29.91 13.56
CA ASN A 18 16.65 29.45 12.51
C ASN A 18 16.04 28.13 13.00
N LYS A 19 15.15 28.21 13.99
CA LYS A 19 14.18 27.16 14.23
C LYS A 19 13.30 27.15 12.99
N LYS A 20 13.63 26.29 12.03
CA LYS A 20 12.66 25.89 11.01
C LYS A 20 11.45 25.42 11.79
N ASN A 21 10.37 26.18 11.66
CA ASN A 21 9.09 25.79 12.19
C ASN A 21 8.72 24.50 11.46
N ASP A 22 8.89 23.35 12.11
CA ASP A 22 8.33 22.08 11.68
C ASP A 22 6.80 22.09 11.90
N PHE A 23 6.13 23.18 11.49
CA PHE A 23 4.71 23.16 11.23
C PHE A 23 4.54 22.45 9.90
N VAL A 24 4.71 21.13 9.92
CA VAL A 24 4.10 20.30 8.88
C VAL A 24 2.62 20.63 8.95
N SER A 25 2.11 21.28 7.90
CA SER A 25 0.71 21.63 7.82
C SER A 25 -0.10 20.36 8.00
N MET A 26 -1.19 20.40 8.76
CA MET A 26 -2.13 19.28 8.85
C MET A 26 -2.53 18.79 7.45
N SER A 27 -2.58 19.70 6.47
CA SER A 27 -2.84 19.38 5.07
C SER A 27 -1.75 18.52 4.42
N ASP A 28 -0.49 18.72 4.78
CA ASP A 28 0.65 17.94 4.26
C ASP A 28 0.64 16.52 4.86
N LEU A 29 0.42 16.40 6.18
CA LEU A 29 0.27 15.09 6.84
C LEU A 29 -0.91 14.27 6.28
N LEU A 30 -2.05 14.92 6.04
CA LEU A 30 -3.22 14.27 5.43
C LEU A 30 -2.95 13.84 3.98
N SER A 31 -2.19 14.64 3.22
CA SER A 31 -1.82 14.35 1.85
C SER A 31 -0.83 13.18 1.76
N ASP A 32 0.15 13.14 2.65
CA ASP A 32 1.11 12.04 2.78
C ASP A 32 0.41 10.75 3.22
N PHE A 33 -0.48 10.80 4.22
CA PHE A 33 -1.25 9.65 4.66
C PHE A 33 -2.15 9.08 3.56
N LYS A 34 -2.85 9.95 2.82
CA LYS A 34 -3.67 9.56 1.66
C LYS A 34 -2.82 8.90 0.58
N SER A 35 -1.61 9.39 0.35
CA SER A 35 -0.69 8.86 -0.65
C SER A 35 -0.14 7.50 -0.22
N GLN A 36 0.30 7.35 1.03
CA GLN A 36 0.73 6.06 1.60
C GLN A 36 -0.37 5.00 1.52
N SER A 37 -1.62 5.35 1.87
CA SER A 37 -2.75 4.42 1.77
C SER A 37 -3.04 3.98 0.33
N LYS A 38 -2.95 4.90 -0.64
CA LYS A 38 -3.11 4.57 -2.07
C LYS A 38 -1.98 3.68 -2.58
N LEU A 39 -0.74 3.94 -2.17
CA LEU A 39 0.43 3.13 -2.53
C LEU A 39 0.28 1.72 -1.97
N GLN A 40 -0.07 1.59 -0.69
CA GLN A 40 -0.33 0.29 -0.05
C GLN A 40 -1.40 -0.50 -0.80
N LYS A 41 -2.54 0.12 -1.14
CA LYS A 41 -3.59 -0.50 -1.95
C LYS A 41 -3.14 -0.85 -3.38
N GLY A 42 -2.15 -0.14 -3.92
CA GLY A 42 -1.54 -0.45 -5.20
C GLY A 42 -0.71 -1.73 -5.12
N PHE A 43 0.15 -1.83 -4.11
CA PHE A 43 0.95 -3.04 -3.84
C PHE A 43 0.07 -4.27 -3.64
N GLU A 44 -1.00 -4.15 -2.86
CA GLU A 44 -1.94 -5.26 -2.65
C GLU A 44 -2.56 -5.79 -3.94
N LYS A 45 -2.80 -4.92 -4.94
CA LYS A 45 -3.32 -5.37 -6.24
C LYS A 45 -2.28 -6.15 -7.02
N VAL A 46 -1.04 -5.65 -7.07
CA VAL A 46 0.08 -6.30 -7.76
C VAL A 46 0.36 -7.66 -7.12
N ASP A 47 0.35 -7.73 -5.79
CA ASP A 47 0.54 -8.98 -5.05
C ASP A 47 -0.55 -10.01 -5.36
N VAL A 48 -1.82 -9.58 -5.41
CA VAL A 48 -2.95 -10.47 -5.72
C VAL A 48 -2.90 -10.98 -7.17
N GLU A 49 -2.54 -10.14 -8.14
CA GLU A 49 -2.36 -10.56 -9.53
C GLU A 49 -1.20 -11.56 -9.69
N GLY A 50 -0.08 -11.31 -9.01
CA GLY A 50 1.06 -12.23 -8.98
C GLY A 50 0.72 -13.58 -8.32
N ALA A 51 -0.02 -13.53 -7.20
CA ALA A 51 -0.51 -14.72 -6.51
C ALA A 51 -1.46 -15.54 -7.39
N TRP A 52 -2.40 -14.90 -8.08
CA TRP A 52 -3.30 -15.57 -9.03
C TRP A 52 -2.51 -16.30 -10.12
N ASN A 53 -1.53 -15.63 -10.72
CA ASN A 53 -0.75 -16.20 -11.80
C ASN A 53 0.08 -17.41 -11.33
N THR A 54 0.60 -17.36 -10.11
CA THR A 54 1.39 -18.45 -9.50
C THR A 54 0.51 -19.64 -9.12
N ILE A 55 -0.58 -19.39 -8.40
CA ILE A 55 -1.43 -20.46 -7.85
C ILE A 55 -2.25 -21.17 -8.94
N MET A 56 -2.78 -20.42 -9.90
CA MET A 56 -3.64 -20.98 -10.93
C MET A 56 -2.85 -21.54 -12.11
N GLY A 57 -1.65 -20.99 -12.36
CA GLY A 57 -0.77 -21.43 -13.42
C GLY A 57 -1.27 -21.14 -14.84
N PRO A 58 -0.47 -21.51 -15.86
CA PRO A 58 -0.72 -21.15 -17.26
C PRO A 58 -2.07 -21.66 -17.80
N GLY A 59 -2.55 -22.80 -17.28
CA GLY A 59 -3.81 -23.40 -17.72
C GLY A 59 -5.04 -22.51 -17.49
N VAL A 60 -5.02 -21.66 -16.46
CA VAL A 60 -6.12 -20.75 -16.13
C VAL A 60 -5.80 -19.31 -16.53
N THR A 61 -4.54 -18.88 -16.35
CA THR A 61 -4.15 -17.51 -16.67
C THR A 61 -4.28 -17.20 -18.16
N ASN A 62 -4.05 -18.17 -19.04
CA ASN A 62 -4.25 -18.00 -20.49
C ASN A 62 -5.70 -17.68 -20.88
N TYR A 63 -6.68 -18.03 -20.05
CA TYR A 63 -8.10 -17.70 -20.25
C TYR A 63 -8.54 -16.49 -19.41
N THR A 64 -7.68 -15.98 -18.54
CA THR A 64 -7.97 -14.83 -17.68
C THR A 64 -7.72 -13.55 -18.47
N THR A 65 -8.79 -12.83 -18.80
CA THR A 65 -8.71 -11.60 -19.62
C THR A 65 -8.56 -10.34 -18.80
N GLN A 66 -9.00 -10.38 -17.54
CA GLN A 66 -8.88 -9.26 -16.61
C GLN A 66 -8.89 -9.75 -15.17
N LEU A 67 -8.02 -9.14 -14.35
CA LEU A 67 -8.04 -9.25 -12.90
C LEU A 67 -8.26 -7.87 -12.29
N LYS A 68 -9.05 -7.82 -11.22
CA LYS A 68 -9.22 -6.60 -10.42
C LYS A 68 -9.50 -6.97 -8.97
N PHE A 69 -8.62 -6.55 -8.07
CA PHE A 69 -8.83 -6.67 -6.64
C PHE A 69 -9.31 -5.33 -6.04
N THR A 70 -10.43 -5.37 -5.33
CA THR A 70 -10.96 -4.20 -4.61
C THR A 70 -11.88 -4.62 -3.47
N ALA A 71 -11.69 -3.99 -2.30
CA ALA A 71 -12.53 -4.19 -1.12
C ALA A 71 -12.77 -5.68 -0.79
N GLY A 72 -11.69 -6.45 -0.67
CA GLY A 72 -11.73 -7.87 -0.35
C GLY A 72 -12.26 -8.78 -1.48
N THR A 73 -12.68 -8.22 -2.62
CA THR A 73 -13.23 -8.98 -3.74
C THR A 73 -12.26 -9.02 -4.91
N LEU A 74 -11.93 -10.22 -5.36
CA LEU A 74 -11.21 -10.46 -6.61
C LEU A 74 -12.21 -10.71 -7.74
N PHE A 75 -12.22 -9.81 -8.73
CA PHE A 75 -12.97 -9.96 -9.96
C PHE A 75 -12.06 -10.57 -11.02
N VAL A 76 -12.51 -11.66 -11.61
CA VAL A 76 -11.78 -12.40 -12.65
C VAL A 76 -12.69 -12.51 -13.86
N ASN A 77 -12.28 -11.95 -14.98
CA ASN A 77 -12.96 -12.18 -16.25
C ASN A 77 -12.27 -13.33 -16.98
N LEU A 78 -13.07 -14.30 -17.42
CA LEU A 78 -12.60 -15.50 -18.11
C LEU A 78 -13.23 -15.59 -19.49
N SER A 79 -12.39 -15.85 -20.50
CA SER A 79 -12.85 -16.06 -21.89
C SER A 79 -13.59 -17.39 -22.09
N SER A 80 -13.33 -18.40 -21.25
CA SER A 80 -13.98 -19.71 -21.30
C SER A 80 -15.10 -19.84 -20.27
N SER A 81 -16.32 -20.10 -20.74
CA SER A 81 -17.48 -20.37 -19.88
C SER A 81 -17.39 -21.71 -19.15
N VAL A 82 -16.77 -22.72 -19.77
CA VAL A 82 -16.56 -24.05 -19.18
C VAL A 82 -15.59 -23.94 -18.00
N LEU A 83 -14.43 -23.31 -18.22
CA LEU A 83 -13.43 -23.12 -17.16
C LEU A 83 -13.99 -22.25 -16.03
N ARG A 84 -14.76 -21.21 -16.37
CA ARG A 84 -15.46 -20.40 -15.36
C ARG A 84 -16.33 -21.26 -14.47
N GLN A 85 -17.12 -22.17 -15.04
CA GLN A 85 -17.99 -23.06 -14.28
C GLN A 85 -17.18 -24.01 -13.39
N GLU A 86 -16.10 -24.60 -13.91
CA GLU A 86 -15.20 -25.44 -13.12
C GLU A 86 -14.61 -24.69 -11.91
N LEU A 87 -14.10 -23.47 -12.14
CA LEU A 87 -13.56 -22.62 -11.08
C LEU A 87 -14.64 -22.15 -10.09
N MET A 88 -15.90 -22.00 -10.52
CA MET A 88 -17.00 -21.69 -9.61
C MET A 88 -17.19 -22.78 -8.54
N TYR A 89 -17.03 -24.06 -8.90
CA TYR A 89 -17.09 -25.16 -7.93
C TYR A 89 -15.87 -25.17 -7.00
N GLY A 90 -14.69 -24.80 -7.51
CA GLY A 90 -13.43 -24.74 -6.76
C GLY A 90 -13.19 -23.44 -5.96
N ARG A 91 -14.08 -22.45 -6.04
CA ARG A 91 -13.80 -21.06 -5.61
C ARG A 91 -13.30 -20.96 -4.17
N THR A 92 -13.85 -21.75 -3.25
CA THR A 92 -13.51 -21.67 -1.82
C THR A 92 -12.07 -22.10 -1.58
N MET A 93 -11.62 -23.15 -2.27
CA MET A 93 -10.22 -23.60 -2.20
C MET A 93 -9.28 -22.59 -2.86
N ILE A 94 -9.69 -21.97 -3.96
CA ILE A 94 -8.91 -20.92 -4.61
C ILE A 94 -8.68 -19.74 -3.66
N ILE A 95 -9.74 -19.26 -3.00
CA ILE A 95 -9.63 -18.17 -2.00
C ILE A 95 -8.63 -18.54 -0.91
N LYS A 96 -8.77 -19.74 -0.33
CA LYS A 96 -7.88 -20.26 0.70
C LYS A 96 -6.42 -20.26 0.23
N ASN A 97 -6.14 -20.88 -0.92
CA ASN A 97 -4.78 -21.00 -1.44
C ASN A 97 -4.16 -19.63 -1.76
N LEU A 98 -4.95 -18.67 -2.25
CA LEU A 98 -4.46 -17.32 -2.51
C LEU A 98 -4.10 -16.59 -1.22
N ASN A 99 -4.98 -16.61 -0.20
CA ASN A 99 -4.69 -15.98 1.08
C ASN A 99 -3.50 -16.64 1.80
N GLU A 100 -3.37 -17.97 1.71
CA GLU A 100 -2.20 -18.70 2.21
C GLU A 100 -0.91 -18.25 1.50
N HIS A 101 -0.94 -18.11 0.18
CA HIS A 101 0.20 -17.63 -0.60
C HIS A 101 0.57 -16.17 -0.27
N LEU A 102 -0.42 -15.33 0.00
CA LEU A 102 -0.25 -13.93 0.36
C LEU A 102 0.14 -13.73 1.84
N GLY A 103 0.03 -14.76 2.67
CA GLY A 103 0.30 -14.71 4.11
C GLY A 103 -0.67 -13.84 4.91
N LYS A 104 -1.82 -13.46 4.33
CA LYS A 104 -2.87 -12.66 4.97
C LYS A 104 -4.24 -12.99 4.39
N ASP A 105 -5.26 -12.95 5.23
CA ASP A 105 -6.65 -13.20 4.85
C ASP A 105 -7.28 -11.92 4.29
N MET A 106 -7.06 -11.65 3.00
CA MET A 106 -7.49 -10.41 2.37
C MET A 106 -8.49 -10.59 1.22
N ILE A 107 -8.54 -11.79 0.62
CA ILE A 107 -9.53 -12.13 -0.40
C ILE A 107 -10.69 -12.80 0.31
N GLU A 108 -11.81 -12.11 0.44
CA GLU A 108 -13.03 -12.62 1.05
C GLU A 108 -13.94 -13.29 0.01
N LYS A 109 -13.86 -12.82 -1.24
CA LYS A 109 -14.77 -13.24 -2.31
C LYS A 109 -14.08 -13.22 -3.67
N ILE A 110 -14.44 -14.20 -4.50
CA ILE A 110 -14.13 -14.20 -5.93
C ILE A 110 -15.42 -14.08 -6.72
N VAL A 111 -15.42 -13.20 -7.73
CA VAL A 111 -16.49 -13.05 -8.71
C VAL A 111 -15.92 -13.39 -10.09
N LEU A 112 -16.40 -14.50 -10.65
CA LEU A 112 -16.01 -15.00 -11.96
C LEU A 112 -17.01 -14.50 -13.02
N ARG A 113 -16.52 -13.87 -14.10
CA ARG A 113 -17.33 -13.27 -15.18
C ARG A 113 -16.92 -13.76 -16.55
#